data_AF-A0A069NJA2-F1
#
_entry.id   AF-A0A069NJA2-F1
#
_cell.length_a   1.000
_cell.length_b   1.000
_cell.length_c   1.000
_cell.angle_alpha   90.00
_cell.angle_beta   90.00
_cell.angle_gamma   90.00
#
_symmetry.space_group_name_H-M   'P 1'
#
loop_
_entity.id
_entity.type
_entity.pdbx_description
1 polymer ?
#
loop_
_entity_poly.entity_id
_entity_poly.type
_entity_poly.pdbx_seq_one_letter_code
_entity_poly.pdbx_strand_id
1 'polypeptide(L)'
;MTNMFTPLKVTLAAAGVALAMVPLIARADAASDALVSRGAYLAKAGDCIACHTAPRGKPMAGGLPMATPLGAIYTTNITPDPDTGIGRYSQDDFSRAVREGVAKDGHNLYPAMPYPSYAKINDADMQALYAYFMHGVSPVRQANREPGMKWPLNMRWPLKIWNAFFLDKGVYKDKANQDVAWNRGAYLTQGLGHCGACHTPRGIAFQEKALDESGGAYLTGGLLDNWFGSNLTGDHNTGLGRWSEQEVATFLKTGANAHATAFGSMTSVINNSTQALSDSDVAAMARYLKSLPAAGGNGNPPYSYDPKASKVSLTRPAPAESGARVYAAFCMHCHGTDGRGFAPMLAPLAGNPNVLEKDTSSLINVTLNGTEDLVIQGVPAPYPMPRYAPVLNDQQIADVVTFIRGAWNNNMPAVKVEDVAKMRKSTEAAR
;
A
#
# COMPACT_ATOMS: atom_id res chain seq x y z
N MET A 1 -13.56 -42.11 -82.97
CA MET A 1 -12.37 -42.90 -82.57
C MET A 1 -12.62 -43.34 -81.12
N THR A 2 -13.30 -44.48 -80.96
CA THR A 2 -12.76 -45.77 -80.46
C THR A 2 -12.49 -45.74 -78.95
N ASN A 3 -13.43 -46.29 -78.15
CA ASN A 3 -13.35 -47.60 -77.46
C ASN A 3 -12.70 -47.47 -76.06
N MET A 4 -13.06 -48.14 -74.98
CA MET A 4 -14.07 -49.16 -74.63
C MET A 4 -13.93 -49.39 -73.09
N PHE A 5 -14.93 -50.05 -72.49
CA PHE A 5 -14.91 -50.85 -71.24
C PHE A 5 -15.19 -50.22 -69.85
N THR A 6 -16.44 -50.45 -69.42
CA THR A 6 -16.98 -50.83 -68.08
C THR A 6 -16.21 -52.03 -67.42
N PRO A 7 -16.40 -52.46 -66.13
CA PRO A 7 -17.65 -52.41 -65.32
C PRO A 7 -17.55 -52.34 -63.74
N LEU A 8 -18.72 -52.18 -63.10
CA LEU A 8 -19.24 -52.76 -61.82
C LEU A 8 -18.58 -52.55 -60.42
N LYS A 9 -19.39 -52.08 -59.44
CA LYS A 9 -19.73 -52.65 -58.09
C LYS A 9 -20.14 -51.53 -57.11
N VAL A 10 -21.40 -51.43 -56.68
CA VAL A 10 -21.99 -51.97 -55.42
C VAL A 10 -21.18 -51.55 -54.17
N THR A 11 -21.74 -50.74 -53.24
CA THR A 11 -22.23 -51.10 -51.88
C THR A 11 -22.38 -49.87 -50.94
N LEU A 12 -23.52 -49.85 -50.23
CA LEU A 12 -23.90 -49.26 -48.93
C LEU A 12 -23.01 -48.32 -48.07
N ALA A 13 -23.75 -47.41 -47.41
CA ALA A 13 -23.79 -47.10 -45.97
C ALA A 13 -23.04 -45.87 -45.40
N ALA A 14 -23.87 -45.05 -44.74
CA ALA A 14 -23.66 -44.38 -43.45
C ALA A 14 -22.46 -43.44 -43.30
N ALA A 15 -22.71 -42.14 -43.45
CA ALA A 15 -21.89 -41.09 -42.85
C ALA A 15 -22.78 -39.93 -42.39
N GLY A 16 -23.57 -40.18 -41.34
CA GLY A 16 -24.16 -39.13 -40.52
C GLY A 16 -23.56 -39.25 -39.12
N VAL A 17 -23.25 -38.10 -38.51
CA VAL A 17 -22.66 -37.90 -37.17
C VAL A 17 -21.13 -37.78 -37.15
N ALA A 18 -20.63 -36.61 -37.54
CA ALA A 18 -19.32 -36.11 -37.08
C ALA A 18 -19.24 -34.58 -37.19
N LEU A 19 -20.11 -33.83 -36.50
CA LEU A 19 -19.93 -32.37 -36.41
C LEU A 19 -20.63 -31.75 -35.18
N ALA A 20 -20.16 -32.05 -33.96
CA ALA A 20 -20.66 -31.37 -32.76
C ALA A 20 -19.71 -31.34 -31.54
N MET A 21 -18.40 -31.58 -31.69
CA MET A 21 -17.46 -31.60 -30.52
C MET A 21 -16.53 -30.38 -30.39
N VAL A 22 -16.65 -29.36 -31.26
CA VAL A 22 -15.70 -28.22 -31.29
C VAL A 22 -16.03 -26.99 -30.39
N PRO A 23 -17.21 -26.82 -29.73
CA PRO A 23 -17.44 -25.62 -28.91
C PRO A 23 -17.09 -25.77 -27.42
N LEU A 24 -16.70 -26.95 -26.93
CA LEU A 24 -16.46 -27.18 -25.50
C LEU A 24 -15.04 -26.79 -25.03
N ILE A 25 -14.02 -27.05 -25.87
CA ILE A 25 -12.61 -26.82 -25.52
C ILE A 25 -12.30 -25.32 -25.45
N ALA A 26 -12.71 -24.55 -26.46
CA ALA A 26 -12.49 -23.09 -26.50
C ALA A 26 -13.17 -22.33 -25.34
N ARG A 27 -14.26 -22.88 -24.77
CA ARG A 27 -14.94 -22.30 -23.61
C ARG A 27 -14.20 -22.56 -22.29
N ALA A 28 -13.51 -23.71 -22.18
CA ALA A 28 -12.74 -24.07 -20.99
C ALA A 28 -11.44 -23.26 -20.88
N ASP A 29 -10.72 -23.08 -21.99
CA ASP A 29 -9.50 -22.27 -22.03
C ASP A 29 -9.79 -20.79 -21.71
N ALA A 30 -10.85 -20.23 -22.31
CA ALA A 30 -11.26 -18.85 -22.03
C ALA A 30 -11.69 -18.61 -20.56
N ALA A 31 -12.31 -19.61 -19.92
CA ALA A 31 -12.67 -19.53 -18.51
C ALA A 31 -11.43 -19.60 -17.59
N SER A 32 -10.44 -20.41 -17.95
CA SER A 32 -9.14 -20.48 -17.27
C SER A 32 -8.38 -19.15 -17.38
N ASP A 33 -8.31 -18.57 -18.58
CA ASP A 33 -7.63 -17.30 -18.83
C ASP A 33 -8.30 -16.14 -18.06
N ALA A 34 -9.63 -16.10 -18.03
CA ALA A 34 -10.37 -15.10 -17.25
C ALA A 34 -10.10 -15.22 -15.74
N LEU A 35 -9.98 -16.45 -15.22
CA LEU A 35 -9.66 -16.69 -13.81
C LEU A 35 -8.23 -16.22 -13.47
N VAL A 36 -7.25 -16.56 -14.31
CA VAL A 36 -5.85 -16.10 -14.16
C VAL A 36 -5.76 -14.58 -14.26
N SER A 37 -6.47 -13.96 -15.22
CA SER A 37 -6.51 -12.49 -15.36
C SER A 37 -7.14 -11.82 -14.14
N ARG A 38 -8.20 -12.41 -13.57
CA ARG A 38 -8.80 -11.92 -12.31
C ARG A 38 -7.79 -12.03 -11.16
N GLY A 39 -7.08 -13.14 -11.06
CA GLY A 39 -6.04 -13.32 -10.04
C GLY A 39 -4.90 -12.32 -10.19
N ALA A 40 -4.47 -12.02 -11.41
CA ALA A 40 -3.46 -11.00 -11.68
C ALA A 40 -3.92 -9.61 -11.22
N TYR A 41 -5.19 -9.27 -11.46
CA TYR A 41 -5.79 -8.03 -10.97
C TYR A 41 -5.81 -7.96 -9.43
N LEU A 42 -6.25 -9.04 -8.78
CA LEU A 42 -6.31 -9.13 -7.32
C LEU A 42 -4.92 -9.12 -6.68
N ALA A 43 -3.91 -9.71 -7.32
CA ALA A 43 -2.53 -9.68 -6.84
C ALA A 43 -1.93 -8.26 -6.90
N LYS A 44 -2.35 -7.45 -7.88
CA LYS A 44 -2.03 -6.01 -7.90
C LYS A 44 -2.78 -5.30 -6.78
N ALA A 45 -4.08 -5.52 -6.63
CA ALA A 45 -4.87 -4.92 -5.53
C ALA A 45 -4.29 -5.24 -4.14
N GLY A 46 -3.78 -6.46 -3.96
CA GLY A 46 -3.12 -6.96 -2.75
C GLY A 46 -1.67 -6.55 -2.58
N ASP A 47 -1.14 -5.70 -3.47
CA ASP A 47 0.25 -5.22 -3.45
C ASP A 47 1.30 -6.35 -3.32
N CYS A 48 1.00 -7.53 -3.87
CA CYS A 48 1.80 -8.74 -3.62
C CYS A 48 3.23 -8.57 -4.13
N ILE A 49 3.40 -7.88 -5.26
CA ILE A 49 4.70 -7.67 -5.90
C ILE A 49 5.61 -6.73 -5.11
N ALA A 50 5.05 -5.71 -4.45
CA ALA A 50 5.82 -4.75 -3.67
C ALA A 50 6.55 -5.43 -2.51
N CYS A 51 5.87 -6.35 -1.82
CA CYS A 51 6.45 -7.07 -0.71
C CYS A 51 7.32 -8.26 -1.18
N HIS A 52 6.84 -9.03 -2.15
CA HIS A 52 7.51 -10.27 -2.56
C HIS A 52 8.58 -10.07 -3.65
N THR A 53 9.15 -8.88 -3.78
CA THR A 53 10.24 -8.60 -4.73
C THR A 53 11.34 -7.81 -4.03
N ALA A 54 12.54 -8.39 -3.93
CA ALA A 54 13.70 -7.64 -3.43
C ALA A 54 14.09 -6.49 -4.39
N PRO A 55 14.77 -5.43 -3.92
CA PRO A 55 15.32 -4.40 -4.79
C PRO A 55 16.23 -5.01 -5.86
N ARG A 56 15.93 -4.75 -7.14
CA ARG A 56 16.59 -5.37 -8.33
C ARG A 56 16.48 -6.91 -8.38
N GLY A 57 15.57 -7.49 -7.61
CA GLY A 57 15.27 -8.92 -7.59
C GLY A 57 14.33 -9.33 -8.72
N LYS A 58 14.10 -10.64 -8.84
CA LYS A 58 13.10 -11.18 -9.76
C LYS A 58 11.70 -11.00 -9.16
N PRO A 59 10.68 -10.65 -9.97
CA PRO A 59 9.31 -10.47 -9.48
C PRO A 59 8.83 -11.67 -8.66
N MET A 60 8.20 -11.41 -7.52
CA MET A 60 7.58 -12.42 -6.63
C MET A 60 8.56 -13.45 -6.01
N ALA A 61 9.87 -13.32 -6.21
CA ALA A 61 10.88 -14.26 -5.71
C ALA A 61 11.31 -14.02 -4.25
N GLY A 62 10.69 -13.06 -3.56
CA GLY A 62 10.99 -12.70 -2.17
C GLY A 62 12.32 -11.99 -1.98
N GLY A 63 12.76 -11.94 -0.72
CA GLY A 63 14.06 -11.39 -0.31
C GLY A 63 14.06 -9.92 0.08
N LEU A 64 12.89 -9.25 0.11
CA LEU A 64 12.78 -7.88 0.62
C LEU A 64 13.01 -7.88 2.14
N PRO A 65 14.00 -7.12 2.67
CA PRO A 65 14.19 -6.97 4.10
C PRO A 65 13.12 -6.04 4.68
N MET A 66 12.46 -6.48 5.74
CA MET A 66 11.64 -5.66 6.62
C MET A 66 12.35 -5.51 7.96
N ALA A 67 12.75 -4.29 8.27
CA ALA A 67 13.40 -3.99 9.54
C ALA A 67 12.41 -4.19 10.69
N THR A 68 12.84 -4.90 11.73
CA THR A 68 12.11 -4.95 13.00
C THR A 68 13.08 -4.68 14.14
N PRO A 69 12.61 -4.22 15.31
CA PRO A 69 13.46 -4.06 16.49
C PRO A 69 14.18 -5.35 16.91
N LEU A 70 13.69 -6.53 16.48
CA LEU A 70 14.22 -7.85 16.85
C LEU A 70 15.16 -8.44 15.78
N GLY A 71 15.32 -7.77 14.64
CA GLY A 71 16.07 -8.24 13.48
C GLY A 71 15.25 -8.23 12.19
N ALA A 72 15.91 -8.26 11.04
CA ALA A 72 15.21 -8.22 9.75
C ALA A 72 14.39 -9.50 9.49
N ILE A 73 13.17 -9.33 9.02
CA ILE A 73 12.37 -10.40 8.39
C ILE A 73 12.57 -10.27 6.88
N TYR A 74 12.62 -11.39 6.16
CA TYR A 74 12.69 -11.38 4.70
C TYR A 74 11.40 -11.96 4.11
N THR A 75 10.88 -11.33 3.05
CA THR A 75 9.74 -11.88 2.31
C THR A 75 10.10 -13.15 1.58
N THR A 76 9.12 -14.02 1.40
CA THR A 76 9.30 -15.35 0.80
C THR A 76 9.11 -15.32 -0.71
N ASN A 77 9.70 -16.28 -1.41
CA ASN A 77 9.42 -16.59 -2.79
C ASN A 77 8.02 -17.19 -2.92
N ILE A 78 7.14 -16.53 -3.66
CA ILE A 78 5.76 -16.96 -3.92
C ILE A 78 5.52 -17.30 -5.39
N THR A 79 6.59 -17.53 -6.16
CA THR A 79 6.49 -18.06 -7.52
C THR A 79 6.09 -19.54 -7.50
N PRO A 80 5.60 -20.11 -8.61
CA PRO A 80 5.21 -21.53 -8.65
C PRO A 80 6.41 -22.49 -8.77
N ASP A 81 7.63 -22.04 -8.43
CA ASP A 81 8.77 -22.95 -8.34
C ASP A 81 8.50 -24.02 -7.25
N PRO A 82 8.65 -25.32 -7.57
CA PRO A 82 8.23 -26.40 -6.66
C PRO A 82 9.18 -26.62 -5.48
N ASP A 83 10.42 -26.12 -5.54
CA ASP A 83 11.42 -26.42 -4.51
C ASP A 83 11.69 -25.24 -3.59
N THR A 84 11.55 -24.02 -4.09
CA THR A 84 11.86 -22.79 -3.36
C THR A 84 10.69 -21.81 -3.26
N GLY A 85 9.64 -22.00 -4.07
CA GLY A 85 8.42 -21.20 -4.06
C GLY A 85 7.20 -21.97 -3.54
N ILE A 86 6.01 -21.60 -4.00
CA ILE A 86 4.74 -22.23 -3.62
C ILE A 86 4.27 -23.31 -4.60
N GLY A 87 5.11 -23.77 -5.53
CA GLY A 87 4.70 -24.71 -6.60
C GLY A 87 4.13 -26.06 -6.13
N ARG A 88 4.30 -26.41 -4.85
CA ARG A 88 3.71 -27.60 -4.23
C ARG A 88 2.54 -27.31 -3.30
N TYR A 89 2.09 -26.06 -3.17
CA TYR A 89 0.92 -25.72 -2.37
C TYR A 89 -0.34 -26.24 -3.07
N SER A 90 -1.26 -26.82 -2.32
CA SER A 90 -2.64 -26.95 -2.80
C SER A 90 -3.37 -25.59 -2.68
N GLN A 91 -4.54 -25.48 -3.30
CA GLN A 91 -5.39 -24.29 -3.12
C GLN A 91 -5.73 -24.06 -1.63
N ASP A 92 -5.96 -25.13 -0.87
CA ASP A 92 -6.25 -25.04 0.56
C ASP A 92 -5.02 -24.59 1.37
N ASP A 93 -3.83 -25.07 1.03
CA ASP A 93 -2.58 -24.60 1.65
C ASP A 93 -2.35 -23.11 1.36
N PHE A 94 -2.63 -22.67 0.13
CA PHE A 94 -2.52 -21.27 -0.27
C PHE A 94 -3.53 -20.40 0.48
N SER A 95 -4.80 -20.80 0.50
CA SER A 95 -5.87 -20.09 1.21
C SER A 95 -5.54 -19.97 2.71
N ARG A 96 -5.08 -21.05 3.33
CA ARG A 96 -4.66 -21.07 4.73
C ARG A 96 -3.45 -20.17 5.00
N ALA A 97 -2.47 -20.14 4.10
CA ALA A 97 -1.33 -19.22 4.23
C ALA A 97 -1.76 -17.75 4.11
N VAL A 98 -2.63 -17.43 3.15
CA VAL A 98 -3.04 -16.05 2.86
C VAL A 98 -4.05 -15.51 3.87
N ARG A 99 -5.06 -16.29 4.28
CA ARG A 99 -6.09 -15.85 5.24
C ARG A 99 -5.73 -16.08 6.70
N GLU A 100 -4.96 -17.13 6.99
CA GLU A 100 -4.72 -17.54 8.38
C GLU A 100 -3.27 -17.36 8.82
N GLY A 101 -2.37 -16.99 7.90
CA GLY A 101 -0.95 -16.87 8.21
C GLY A 101 -0.35 -18.20 8.63
N VAL A 102 -0.79 -19.33 8.06
CA VAL A 102 -0.23 -20.67 8.36
C VAL A 102 0.30 -21.30 7.08
N ALA A 103 1.62 -21.47 7.01
CA ALA A 103 2.31 -22.05 5.87
C ALA A 103 1.95 -23.53 5.66
N LYS A 104 2.38 -24.09 4.51
CA LYS A 104 2.09 -25.48 4.15
C LYS A 104 2.60 -26.49 5.18
N ASP A 105 3.78 -26.25 5.76
CA ASP A 105 4.40 -27.08 6.82
C ASP A 105 3.80 -26.84 8.22
N GLY A 106 2.80 -25.95 8.34
CA GLY A 106 2.06 -25.69 9.58
C GLY A 106 2.70 -24.67 10.53
N HIS A 107 3.80 -24.02 10.16
CA HIS A 107 4.33 -22.90 10.94
C HIS A 107 3.55 -21.61 10.67
N ASN A 108 3.51 -20.71 11.67
CA ASN A 108 2.83 -19.43 11.55
C ASN A 108 3.74 -18.37 10.91
N LEU A 109 3.18 -17.67 9.94
CA LEU A 109 3.76 -16.50 9.31
C LEU A 109 3.73 -15.33 10.29
N TYR A 110 4.71 -14.43 10.18
CA TYR A 110 4.67 -13.18 10.94
C TYR A 110 3.54 -12.30 10.39
N PRO A 111 2.80 -11.58 11.25
CA PRO A 111 1.75 -10.63 10.83
C PRO A 111 2.31 -9.38 10.13
N ALA A 112 3.57 -9.41 9.70
CA ALA A 112 4.12 -8.53 8.68
C ALA A 112 3.48 -8.79 7.30
N MET A 113 3.11 -10.05 7.02
CA MET A 113 2.11 -10.32 6.00
C MET A 113 0.73 -9.95 6.58
N PRO A 114 -0.06 -9.09 5.93
CA PRO A 114 -1.34 -8.58 6.45
C PRO A 114 -2.47 -9.61 6.30
N TYR A 115 -2.22 -10.87 6.69
CA TYR A 115 -3.22 -11.94 6.66
C TYR A 115 -4.49 -11.64 7.48
N PRO A 116 -4.48 -10.83 8.57
CA PRO A 116 -5.73 -10.41 9.22
C PRO A 116 -6.65 -9.60 8.29
N SER A 117 -6.09 -8.78 7.40
CA SER A 117 -6.86 -8.09 6.35
C SER A 117 -7.27 -9.08 5.26
N TYR A 118 -6.35 -9.92 4.80
CA TYR A 118 -6.63 -10.88 3.71
C TYR A 118 -7.64 -11.98 4.08
N ALA A 119 -7.89 -12.22 5.38
CA ALA A 119 -8.99 -13.07 5.84
C ALA A 119 -10.36 -12.65 5.25
N LYS A 120 -10.52 -11.37 4.89
CA LYS A 120 -11.73 -10.81 4.28
C LYS A 120 -11.96 -11.26 2.84
N ILE A 121 -10.93 -11.74 2.12
CA ILE A 121 -11.03 -12.17 0.71
C ILE A 121 -12.03 -13.31 0.57
N ASN A 122 -12.94 -13.27 -0.40
CA ASN A 122 -13.92 -14.35 -0.65
C ASN A 122 -13.32 -15.55 -1.41
N ASP A 123 -14.01 -16.69 -1.43
CA ASP A 123 -13.46 -17.94 -1.98
C ASP A 123 -13.18 -17.89 -3.48
N ALA A 124 -14.02 -17.19 -4.25
CA ALA A 124 -13.82 -17.02 -5.68
C ALA A 124 -12.56 -16.18 -5.98
N ASP A 125 -12.31 -15.14 -5.19
CA ASP A 125 -11.12 -14.30 -5.32
C ASP A 125 -9.85 -15.04 -4.85
N MET A 126 -9.97 -15.88 -3.82
CA MET A 126 -8.87 -16.75 -3.38
C MET A 126 -8.50 -17.79 -4.45
N GLN A 127 -9.50 -18.39 -5.10
CA GLN A 127 -9.30 -19.30 -6.21
C GLN A 127 -8.61 -18.60 -7.40
N ALA A 128 -9.05 -17.39 -7.73
CA ALA A 128 -8.45 -16.61 -8.81
C ALA A 128 -6.99 -16.26 -8.50
N LEU A 129 -6.69 -15.80 -7.28
CA LEU A 129 -5.32 -15.55 -6.83
C LEU A 129 -4.44 -16.79 -6.96
N TYR A 130 -4.91 -17.94 -6.46
CA TYR A 130 -4.18 -19.21 -6.56
C TYR A 130 -3.91 -19.58 -8.03
N ALA A 131 -4.93 -19.50 -8.90
CA ALA A 131 -4.77 -19.77 -10.33
C ALA A 131 -3.71 -18.85 -10.97
N TYR A 132 -3.70 -17.56 -10.63
CA TYR A 132 -2.69 -16.63 -11.12
C TYR A 132 -1.28 -16.98 -10.65
N PHE A 133 -1.08 -17.29 -9.37
CA PHE A 133 0.26 -17.65 -8.91
C PHE A 133 0.75 -18.98 -9.51
N MET A 134 -0.14 -19.94 -9.75
CA MET A 134 0.24 -21.24 -10.30
C MET A 134 0.44 -21.23 -11.81
N HIS A 135 -0.28 -20.38 -12.54
CA HIS A 135 -0.32 -20.42 -14.01
C HIS A 135 0.05 -19.10 -14.70
N GLY A 136 -0.06 -17.97 -14.02
CA GLY A 136 0.26 -16.63 -14.55
C GLY A 136 1.62 -16.08 -14.12
N VAL A 137 2.23 -16.61 -13.05
CA VAL A 137 3.54 -16.16 -12.56
C VAL A 137 4.65 -17.09 -13.08
N SER A 138 5.74 -16.51 -13.58
CA SER A 138 6.90 -17.27 -14.00
C SER A 138 7.64 -17.89 -12.80
N PRO A 139 8.00 -19.19 -12.82
CA PRO A 139 8.72 -19.82 -11.73
C PRO A 139 10.13 -19.24 -11.60
N VAL A 140 10.55 -18.98 -10.36
CA VAL A 140 11.90 -18.54 -10.04
C VAL A 140 12.47 -19.43 -8.96
N ARG A 141 13.52 -20.18 -9.30
CA ARG A 141 14.29 -20.94 -8.31
C ARG A 141 15.17 -20.00 -7.48
N GLN A 142 14.70 -19.62 -6.30
CA GLN A 142 15.41 -18.76 -5.36
C GLN A 142 15.02 -19.14 -3.92
N ALA A 143 15.98 -19.66 -3.17
CA ALA A 143 15.77 -20.04 -1.78
C ALA A 143 15.45 -18.82 -0.91
N ASN A 144 14.53 -19.01 0.05
CA ASN A 144 14.20 -17.99 1.04
C ASN A 144 15.40 -17.70 1.94
N ARG A 145 15.53 -16.44 2.36
CA ARG A 145 16.51 -16.04 3.35
C ARG A 145 16.00 -16.34 4.75
N GLU A 146 16.87 -16.84 5.62
CA GLU A 146 16.54 -17.01 7.03
C GLU A 146 16.30 -15.65 7.70
N PRO A 147 15.33 -15.54 8.63
CA PRO A 147 15.16 -14.33 9.43
C PRO A 147 16.43 -13.98 10.19
N GLY A 148 16.71 -12.67 10.33
CA GLY A 148 17.83 -12.19 11.15
C GLY A 148 17.64 -12.36 12.66
N MET A 149 16.44 -12.74 13.10
CA MET A 149 16.13 -13.01 14.50
C MET A 149 16.84 -14.28 14.98
N LYS A 150 17.55 -14.18 16.11
CA LYS A 150 18.20 -15.32 16.76
C LYS A 150 17.26 -15.95 17.80
N TRP A 151 17.57 -17.19 18.18
CA TRP A 151 16.89 -17.86 19.28
C TRP A 151 16.97 -17.03 20.58
N PRO A 152 15.89 -16.91 21.38
CA PRO A 152 14.56 -17.53 21.22
C PRO A 152 13.55 -16.69 20.41
N LEU A 153 13.93 -15.51 19.91
CA LEU A 153 13.02 -14.56 19.24
C LEU A 153 12.52 -15.05 17.86
N ASN A 154 13.17 -16.07 17.28
CA ASN A 154 12.75 -16.70 16.04
C ASN A 154 11.66 -17.78 16.20
N MET A 155 11.24 -18.10 17.42
CA MET A 155 10.20 -19.11 17.67
C MET A 155 8.86 -18.71 17.05
N ARG A 156 8.26 -19.60 16.24
CA ARG A 156 6.98 -19.36 15.57
C ARG A 156 5.74 -19.78 16.36
N TRP A 157 5.89 -20.60 17.40
CA TRP A 157 4.76 -21.10 18.18
C TRP A 157 3.96 -20.01 18.93
N PRO A 158 4.54 -18.91 19.44
CA PRO A 158 3.74 -17.86 20.11
C PRO A 158 2.77 -17.16 19.15
N LEU A 159 3.06 -17.16 17.85
CA LEU A 159 2.16 -16.61 16.84
C LEU A 159 0.87 -17.42 16.71
N LYS A 160 0.86 -18.71 17.10
CA LYS A 160 -0.39 -19.50 17.19
C LYS A 160 -1.33 -18.91 18.25
N ILE A 161 -0.77 -18.51 19.39
CA ILE A 161 -1.52 -17.87 20.46
C ILE A 161 -1.97 -16.50 19.99
N TRP A 162 -1.09 -15.71 19.37
CA TRP A 162 -1.44 -14.42 18.80
C TRP A 162 -2.61 -14.53 17.82
N ASN A 163 -2.59 -15.49 16.88
CA ASN A 163 -3.68 -15.75 15.95
C ASN A 163 -4.99 -16.08 16.68
N ALA A 164 -4.94 -16.87 17.75
CA ALA A 164 -6.14 -17.23 18.51
C ALA A 164 -6.85 -16.00 19.14
N PHE A 165 -6.10 -14.95 19.47
CA PHE A 165 -6.65 -13.73 20.08
C PHE A 165 -6.98 -12.62 19.08
N PHE A 166 -6.24 -12.50 17.98
CA PHE A 166 -6.26 -11.30 17.14
C PHE A 166 -6.62 -11.54 15.67
N LEU A 167 -6.72 -12.80 15.22
CA LEU A 167 -7.16 -13.11 13.86
C LEU A 167 -8.68 -13.32 13.81
N ASP A 168 -9.39 -12.39 13.17
CA ASP A 168 -10.74 -12.63 12.68
C ASP A 168 -10.67 -13.34 11.32
N LYS A 169 -11.13 -14.59 11.27
CA LYS A 169 -11.13 -15.43 10.06
C LYS A 169 -12.32 -15.17 9.13
N GLY A 170 -13.21 -14.26 9.49
CA GLY A 170 -14.43 -14.00 8.73
C GLY A 170 -14.15 -13.30 7.39
N VAL A 171 -14.57 -13.93 6.30
CA VAL A 171 -14.69 -13.31 4.97
C VAL A 171 -15.61 -12.08 5.05
N TYR A 172 -15.34 -11.06 4.24
CA TYR A 172 -16.19 -9.88 4.16
C TYR A 172 -17.63 -10.26 3.80
N LYS A 173 -18.59 -9.62 4.46
CA LYS A 173 -20.01 -9.77 4.18
C LYS A 173 -20.60 -8.40 3.91
N ASP A 174 -21.27 -8.30 2.76
CA ASP A 174 -21.97 -7.09 2.38
C ASP A 174 -22.98 -6.67 3.44
N LYS A 175 -22.98 -5.38 3.75
CA LYS A 175 -23.90 -4.77 4.71
C LYS A 175 -25.15 -4.33 3.97
N ALA A 176 -26.30 -4.87 4.39
CA ALA A 176 -27.59 -4.64 3.74
C ALA A 176 -28.06 -3.17 3.76
N ASN A 177 -27.55 -2.37 4.69
CA ASN A 177 -27.84 -0.94 4.80
C ASN A 177 -26.88 -0.05 3.98
N GLN A 178 -26.02 -0.65 3.16
CA GLN A 178 -25.04 0.05 2.34
C GLN A 178 -25.23 -0.33 0.87
N ASP A 179 -24.89 0.60 -0.03
CA ASP A 179 -24.97 0.32 -1.46
C ASP A 179 -23.80 -0.55 -1.97
N VAL A 180 -23.92 -0.98 -3.23
CA VAL A 180 -22.94 -1.87 -3.88
C VAL A 180 -21.55 -1.24 -3.96
N ALA A 181 -21.45 0.05 -4.26
CA ALA A 181 -20.17 0.73 -4.39
C ALA A 181 -19.47 0.87 -3.03
N TRP A 182 -20.23 1.15 -1.98
CA TRP A 182 -19.71 1.20 -0.62
C TRP A 182 -19.19 -0.17 -0.18
N ASN A 183 -19.97 -1.25 -0.39
CA ASN A 183 -19.55 -2.61 -0.02
C ASN A 183 -18.31 -3.05 -0.79
N ARG A 184 -18.23 -2.71 -2.09
CA ARG A 184 -17.04 -2.96 -2.90
C ARG A 184 -15.82 -2.21 -2.36
N GLY A 185 -15.99 -0.94 -1.99
CA GLY A 185 -14.92 -0.12 -1.42
C GLY A 185 -14.43 -0.65 -0.08
N ALA A 186 -15.35 -1.04 0.79
CA ALA A 186 -15.06 -1.66 2.08
C ALA A 186 -14.30 -2.98 1.89
N TYR A 187 -14.78 -3.87 1.02
CA TYR A 187 -14.12 -5.14 0.70
C TYR A 187 -12.66 -4.95 0.25
N LEU A 188 -12.42 -4.01 -0.66
CA LEU A 188 -11.07 -3.73 -1.15
C LEU A 188 -10.21 -3.07 -0.06
N THR A 189 -10.72 -2.06 0.64
CA THR A 189 -9.95 -1.29 1.65
C THR A 189 -9.60 -2.14 2.88
N GLN A 190 -10.54 -2.96 3.37
CA GLN A 190 -10.36 -3.84 4.52
C GLN A 190 -9.62 -5.14 4.17
N GLY A 191 -9.74 -5.59 2.91
CA GLY A 191 -9.18 -6.84 2.41
C GLY A 191 -7.81 -6.65 1.75
N LEU A 192 -7.75 -6.85 0.43
CA LEU A 192 -6.51 -6.80 -0.35
C LEU A 192 -5.80 -5.45 -0.28
N GLY A 193 -6.55 -4.35 -0.28
CA GLY A 193 -6.01 -3.00 -0.10
C GLY A 193 -5.44 -2.74 1.29
N HIS A 194 -5.71 -3.60 2.28
CA HIS A 194 -5.06 -3.69 3.59
C HIS A 194 -4.73 -2.35 4.26
N CYS A 195 -5.58 -1.33 4.07
CA CYS A 195 -5.23 0.05 4.42
C CYS A 195 -5.01 0.20 5.93
N GLY A 196 -5.72 -0.61 6.73
CA GLY A 196 -5.55 -0.70 8.18
C GLY A 196 -4.13 -1.07 8.62
N ALA A 197 -3.40 -1.85 7.81
CA ALA A 197 -2.05 -2.27 8.15
C ALA A 197 -1.08 -1.09 8.33
N CYS A 198 -1.29 0.04 7.64
CA CYS A 198 -0.49 1.24 7.84
C CYS A 198 -1.25 2.35 8.58
N HIS A 199 -2.56 2.45 8.37
CA HIS A 199 -3.35 3.59 8.84
C HIS A 199 -4.13 3.32 10.13
N THR A 200 -4.06 2.14 10.72
CA THR A 200 -4.65 1.86 12.04
C THR A 200 -3.57 1.78 13.13
N PRO A 201 -3.77 2.39 14.32
CA PRO A 201 -2.79 2.30 15.39
C PRO A 201 -2.60 0.86 15.88
N ARG A 202 -1.39 0.55 16.34
CA ARG A 202 -1.03 -0.75 16.90
C ARG A 202 -1.34 -0.86 18.39
N GLY A 203 -1.81 -2.03 18.82
CA GLY A 203 -2.06 -2.39 20.22
C GLY A 203 -0.80 -2.92 20.92
N ILE A 204 -0.97 -3.38 22.16
CA ILE A 204 0.14 -3.86 23.00
C ILE A 204 0.86 -5.10 22.44
N ALA A 205 0.16 -5.92 21.65
CA ALA A 205 0.71 -7.10 20.99
C ALA A 205 1.00 -6.82 19.51
N PHE A 206 1.16 -5.54 19.14
CA PHE A 206 1.42 -5.07 17.79
C PHE A 206 0.30 -5.38 16.76
N GLN A 207 -0.87 -5.82 17.23
CA GLN A 207 -2.06 -6.02 16.41
C GLN A 207 -2.69 -4.68 15.99
N GLU A 208 -3.44 -4.65 14.89
CA GLU A 208 -4.30 -3.51 14.57
C GLU A 208 -5.37 -3.37 15.64
N LYS A 209 -5.59 -2.15 16.14
CA LYS A 209 -6.64 -1.91 17.15
C LYS A 209 -8.07 -2.05 16.61
N ALA A 210 -8.24 -2.01 15.29
CA ALA A 210 -9.51 -2.21 14.59
C ALA A 210 -9.24 -2.69 13.15
N LEU A 211 -10.05 -3.62 12.66
CA LEU A 211 -9.89 -4.19 11.30
C LEU A 211 -10.93 -3.65 10.31
N ASP A 212 -11.98 -2.99 10.80
CA ASP A 212 -13.04 -2.40 10.00
C ASP A 212 -13.65 -1.16 10.69
N GLU A 213 -14.60 -0.53 10.01
CA GLU A 213 -15.25 0.71 10.45
C GLU A 213 -16.11 0.58 11.72
N SER A 214 -16.33 -0.63 12.24
CA SER A 214 -17.01 -0.81 13.53
C SER A 214 -16.12 -0.43 14.71
N GLY A 215 -14.79 -0.42 14.53
CA GLY A 215 -13.82 -0.05 15.56
C GLY A 215 -13.42 1.42 15.49
N GLY A 216 -13.55 2.16 16.59
CA GLY A 216 -13.25 3.60 16.63
C GLY A 216 -11.77 4.01 16.41
N ALA A 217 -10.84 3.04 16.32
CA ALA A 217 -9.45 3.28 15.97
C ALA A 217 -9.14 3.00 14.48
N TYR A 218 -10.10 2.53 13.71
CA TYR A 218 -9.90 2.12 12.32
C TYR A 218 -9.51 3.34 11.47
N LEU A 219 -8.36 3.22 10.78
CA LEU A 219 -7.82 4.23 9.90
C LEU A 219 -7.57 5.63 10.53
N THR A 220 -7.40 5.70 11.85
CA THR A 220 -7.13 6.96 12.57
C THR A 220 -5.66 7.41 12.55
N GLY A 221 -4.82 6.73 11.77
CA GLY A 221 -3.39 6.91 11.66
C GLY A 221 -2.57 6.00 12.60
N GLY A 222 -1.34 5.70 12.21
CA GLY A 222 -0.46 4.79 12.96
C GLY A 222 1.00 4.90 12.54
N LEU A 223 1.91 4.77 13.51
CA LEU A 223 3.35 4.74 13.24
C LEU A 223 3.78 3.32 12.88
N LEU A 224 4.34 3.14 11.69
CA LEU A 224 4.93 1.90 11.21
C LEU A 224 6.21 2.20 10.43
N ASP A 225 7.31 1.52 10.77
CA ASP A 225 8.60 1.65 10.08
C ASP A 225 9.09 3.11 9.91
N ASN A 226 9.01 3.90 10.99
CA ASN A 226 9.37 5.32 11.00
C ASN A 226 8.52 6.21 10.07
N TRP A 227 7.43 5.68 9.52
CA TRP A 227 6.41 6.42 8.77
C TRP A 227 5.12 6.44 9.57
N PHE A 228 4.58 7.63 9.76
CA PHE A 228 3.21 7.77 10.25
C PHE A 228 2.25 7.68 9.07
N GLY A 229 1.50 6.57 9.00
CA GLY A 229 0.36 6.44 8.10
C GLY A 229 -0.71 7.43 8.52
N SER A 230 -1.03 8.38 7.65
CA SER A 230 -1.93 9.51 7.96
C SER A 230 -3.35 9.05 8.33
N ASN A 231 -4.10 9.89 9.01
CA ASN A 231 -5.51 9.63 9.26
C ASN A 231 -6.29 9.57 7.92
N LEU A 232 -7.11 8.53 7.69
CA LEU A 232 -7.95 8.41 6.48
C LEU A 232 -9.44 8.63 6.76
N THR A 233 -9.80 8.97 8.00
CA THR A 233 -11.20 9.21 8.38
C THR A 233 -11.70 10.58 7.91
N GLY A 234 -12.97 10.89 8.15
CA GLY A 234 -13.58 12.19 7.83
C GLY A 234 -13.05 13.39 8.63
N ASP A 235 -11.97 13.27 9.41
CA ASP A 235 -11.37 14.38 10.14
C ASP A 235 -10.96 15.52 9.20
N HIS A 236 -11.30 16.75 9.58
CA HIS A 236 -11.14 17.91 8.71
C HIS A 236 -9.72 18.47 8.66
N ASN A 237 -8.81 18.05 9.53
CA ASN A 237 -7.44 18.58 9.58
C ASN A 237 -6.40 17.59 9.11
N THR A 238 -6.41 16.40 9.72
CA THR A 238 -5.44 15.34 9.47
C THR A 238 -6.02 14.22 8.63
N GLY A 239 -7.35 14.14 8.54
CA GLY A 239 -8.08 13.18 7.72
C GLY A 239 -8.42 13.66 6.29
N LEU A 240 -9.32 12.92 5.66
CA LEU A 240 -9.88 13.17 4.33
C LEU A 240 -11.09 14.10 4.36
N GLY A 241 -11.41 14.75 5.48
CA GLY A 241 -12.60 15.59 5.64
C GLY A 241 -12.70 16.72 4.61
N ARG A 242 -11.55 17.32 4.23
CA ARG A 242 -11.47 18.38 3.20
C ARG A 242 -11.43 17.89 1.76
N TRP A 243 -11.29 16.58 1.56
CA TRP A 243 -11.10 15.99 0.23
C TRP A 243 -12.47 15.56 -0.31
N SER A 244 -12.69 15.76 -1.60
CA SER A 244 -13.79 15.12 -2.33
C SER A 244 -13.48 13.66 -2.64
N GLU A 245 -14.51 12.85 -2.93
CA GLU A 245 -14.30 11.47 -3.42
C GLU A 245 -13.40 11.43 -4.66
N GLN A 246 -13.55 12.40 -5.57
CA GLN A 246 -12.74 12.49 -6.78
C GLN A 246 -11.26 12.78 -6.47
N GLU A 247 -10.96 13.60 -5.47
CA GLU A 247 -9.58 13.89 -5.06
C GLU A 247 -8.93 12.68 -4.37
N VAL A 248 -9.69 11.90 -3.61
CA VAL A 248 -9.23 10.61 -3.05
C VAL A 248 -8.95 9.63 -4.18
N ALA A 249 -9.86 9.49 -5.14
CA ALA A 249 -9.67 8.61 -6.30
C ALA A 249 -8.44 9.02 -7.13
N THR A 250 -8.26 10.32 -7.35
CA THR A 250 -7.08 10.87 -8.05
C THR A 250 -5.80 10.52 -7.31
N PHE A 251 -5.76 10.67 -5.99
CA PHE A 251 -4.60 10.30 -5.18
C PHE A 251 -4.30 8.81 -5.27
N LEU A 252 -5.31 7.94 -5.19
CA LEU A 252 -5.10 6.49 -5.31
C LEU A 252 -4.59 6.07 -6.70
N LYS A 253 -4.91 6.82 -7.77
CA LYS A 253 -4.41 6.54 -9.12
C LYS A 253 -3.04 7.14 -9.43
N THR A 254 -2.70 8.26 -8.80
CA THR A 254 -1.55 9.09 -9.22
C THR A 254 -0.57 9.39 -8.10
N GLY A 255 -0.90 9.06 -6.86
CA GLY A 255 -0.13 9.37 -5.67
C GLY A 255 -0.08 10.86 -5.32
N ALA A 256 -0.76 11.75 -6.03
CA ALA A 256 -0.72 13.18 -5.74
C ALA A 256 -2.01 13.89 -6.11
N ASN A 257 -2.40 14.90 -5.34
CA ASN A 257 -3.52 15.79 -5.65
C ASN A 257 -3.28 17.19 -5.09
N ALA A 258 -4.33 18.02 -5.02
CA ALA A 258 -4.26 19.38 -4.50
C ALA A 258 -3.87 19.49 -3.01
N HIS A 259 -3.96 18.40 -2.25
CA HIS A 259 -3.80 18.39 -0.78
C HIS A 259 -2.51 17.70 -0.33
N ALA A 260 -2.05 16.66 -1.03
CA ALA A 260 -0.89 15.88 -0.63
C ALA A 260 -0.26 15.09 -1.79
N THR A 261 0.95 14.57 -1.52
CA THR A 261 1.68 13.62 -2.36
C THR A 261 2.09 12.42 -1.51
N ALA A 262 2.09 11.22 -2.10
CA ALA A 262 2.51 9.98 -1.48
C ALA A 262 3.99 10.04 -1.10
N PHE A 263 4.31 9.38 0.02
CA PHE A 263 5.67 9.27 0.54
C PHE A 263 5.81 7.93 1.27
N GLY A 264 7.06 7.54 1.57
CA GLY A 264 7.36 6.28 2.23
C GLY A 264 6.74 5.09 1.48
N SER A 265 6.22 4.12 2.23
CA SER A 265 5.60 2.91 1.68
C SER A 265 4.38 3.18 0.80
N MET A 266 3.69 4.32 0.97
CA MET A 266 2.56 4.68 0.10
C MET A 266 3.01 4.88 -1.35
N THR A 267 4.25 5.33 -1.59
CA THR A 267 4.82 5.43 -2.95
C THR A 267 4.85 4.07 -3.63
N SER A 268 5.26 3.02 -2.90
CA SER A 268 5.23 1.65 -3.39
C SER A 268 3.81 1.16 -3.69
N VAL A 269 2.85 1.46 -2.82
CA VAL A 269 1.43 1.12 -3.03
C VAL A 269 0.91 1.75 -4.32
N ILE A 270 1.22 3.02 -4.58
CA ILE A 270 0.84 3.66 -5.84
C ILE A 270 1.54 2.97 -7.01
N ASN A 271 2.85 2.81 -6.96
CA ASN A 271 3.67 2.27 -8.05
C ASN A 271 3.28 0.83 -8.45
N ASN A 272 2.86 0.01 -7.49
CA ASN A 272 2.69 -1.43 -7.67
C ASN A 272 1.25 -1.94 -7.56
N SER A 273 0.32 -1.15 -6.99
CA SER A 273 -1.05 -1.56 -6.69
C SER A 273 -2.10 -0.60 -7.21
N THR A 274 -2.40 0.48 -6.48
CA THR A 274 -3.69 1.19 -6.63
C THR A 274 -3.85 1.89 -7.98
N GLN A 275 -2.76 2.31 -8.62
CA GLN A 275 -2.82 2.90 -9.96
C GLN A 275 -3.32 1.91 -11.04
N ALA A 276 -3.14 0.60 -10.81
CA ALA A 276 -3.56 -0.46 -11.72
C ALA A 276 -5.01 -0.91 -11.52
N LEU A 277 -5.68 -0.44 -10.46
CA LEU A 277 -7.09 -0.72 -10.22
C LEU A 277 -7.98 -0.03 -11.24
N SER A 278 -9.15 -0.63 -11.49
CA SER A 278 -10.17 0.00 -12.33
C SER A 278 -10.69 1.28 -11.69
N ASP A 279 -11.13 2.22 -12.50
CA ASP A 279 -11.68 3.48 -12.00
C ASP A 279 -12.92 3.25 -11.13
N SER A 280 -13.70 2.20 -11.41
CA SER A 280 -14.85 1.80 -10.59
C SER A 280 -14.44 1.36 -9.18
N ASP A 281 -13.35 0.59 -9.07
CA ASP A 281 -12.86 0.08 -7.79
C ASP A 281 -12.21 1.19 -6.97
N VAL A 282 -11.45 2.07 -7.62
CA VAL A 282 -10.88 3.25 -6.95
C VAL A 282 -11.98 4.20 -6.48
N ALA A 283 -13.02 4.43 -7.29
CA ALA A 283 -14.17 5.23 -6.89
C ALA A 283 -14.94 4.58 -5.72
N ALA A 284 -15.09 3.26 -5.72
CA ALA A 284 -15.69 2.51 -4.62
C ALA A 284 -14.87 2.67 -3.32
N MET A 285 -13.54 2.53 -3.39
CA MET A 285 -12.64 2.77 -2.25
C MET A 285 -12.76 4.21 -1.74
N ALA A 286 -12.79 5.20 -2.64
CA ALA A 286 -12.98 6.61 -2.28
C ALA A 286 -14.32 6.86 -1.57
N ARG A 287 -15.43 6.30 -2.10
CA ARG A 287 -16.76 6.36 -1.48
C ARG A 287 -16.75 5.76 -0.07
N TYR A 288 -16.13 4.59 0.10
CA TYR A 288 -16.01 3.95 1.40
C TYR A 288 -15.22 4.81 2.40
N LEU A 289 -14.01 5.27 2.02
CA LEU A 289 -13.17 6.10 2.88
C LEU A 289 -13.87 7.41 3.27
N LYS A 290 -14.56 8.06 2.32
CA LYS A 290 -15.32 9.29 2.58
C LYS A 290 -16.56 9.09 3.46
N SER A 291 -17.05 7.87 3.60
CA SER A 291 -18.17 7.56 4.50
C SER A 291 -17.75 7.45 5.98
N LEU A 292 -16.45 7.33 6.26
CA LEU A 292 -15.95 7.12 7.62
C LEU A 292 -16.14 8.40 8.45
N PRO A 293 -16.69 8.30 9.68
CA PRO A 293 -16.87 9.45 10.55
C PRO A 293 -15.50 10.03 10.95
N ALA A 294 -15.44 11.32 11.25
CA ALA A 294 -14.24 11.95 11.77
C ALA A 294 -13.78 11.30 13.08
N ALA A 295 -12.53 10.83 13.14
CA ALA A 295 -11.91 10.26 14.33
C ALA A 295 -10.39 10.52 14.31
N GLY A 296 -9.70 10.35 15.44
CA GLY A 296 -8.23 10.44 15.49
C GLY A 296 -7.63 11.84 15.25
N GLY A 297 -8.46 12.88 15.14
CA GLY A 297 -8.01 14.25 14.89
C GLY A 297 -7.25 14.90 16.03
N ASN A 298 -6.67 16.06 15.75
CA ASN A 298 -5.92 16.87 16.73
C ASN A 298 -6.82 17.77 17.61
N GLY A 299 -8.13 17.81 17.36
CA GLY A 299 -9.09 18.64 18.09
C GLY A 299 -9.03 20.14 17.78
N ASN A 300 -8.18 20.56 16.84
CA ASN A 300 -8.07 21.95 16.42
C ASN A 300 -9.26 22.35 15.52
N PRO A 301 -9.61 23.65 15.49
CA PRO A 301 -10.58 24.17 14.52
C PRO A 301 -10.21 23.80 13.08
N PRO A 302 -11.17 23.79 12.15
CA PRO A 302 -10.89 23.62 10.73
C PRO A 302 -9.81 24.58 10.24
N TYR A 303 -8.79 24.02 9.58
CA TYR A 303 -7.71 24.79 8.99
C TYR A 303 -8.26 25.91 8.10
N SER A 304 -7.72 27.11 8.27
CA SER A 304 -7.97 28.26 7.43
C SER A 304 -6.65 28.94 7.13
N TYR A 305 -6.41 29.23 5.86
CA TYR A 305 -5.14 29.78 5.39
C TYR A 305 -4.92 31.23 5.87
N ASP A 306 -3.84 31.50 6.62
CA ASP A 306 -3.38 32.85 6.93
C ASP A 306 -1.84 32.95 6.88
N PRO A 307 -1.25 33.67 5.90
CA PRO A 307 0.19 33.77 5.73
C PRO A 307 0.83 34.93 6.51
N LYS A 308 0.07 35.76 7.24
CA LYS A 308 0.57 37.02 7.81
C LYS A 308 1.83 36.83 8.66
N ALA A 309 1.80 35.90 9.61
CA ALA A 309 2.93 35.62 10.49
C ALA A 309 4.15 35.10 9.70
N SER A 310 3.93 34.14 8.80
CA SER A 310 4.99 33.53 7.99
C SER A 310 5.65 34.53 7.05
N LYS A 311 4.88 35.42 6.43
CA LYS A 311 5.41 36.48 5.56
C LYS A 311 6.32 37.43 6.33
N VAL A 312 5.98 37.77 7.57
CA VAL A 312 6.85 38.57 8.44
C VAL A 312 8.13 37.80 8.79
N SER A 313 8.02 36.52 9.14
CA SER A 313 9.19 35.68 9.46
C SER A 313 10.15 35.50 8.28
N LEU A 314 9.64 35.37 7.05
CA LEU A 314 10.47 35.21 5.85
C LEU A 314 11.16 36.51 5.40
N THR A 315 10.63 37.67 5.78
CA THR A 315 11.16 38.98 5.35
C THR A 315 12.09 39.63 6.37
N ARG A 316 11.99 39.26 7.65
CA ARG A 316 12.83 39.84 8.71
C ARG A 316 14.26 39.27 8.70
N PRO A 317 15.29 40.08 9.00
CA PRO A 317 16.62 39.57 9.35
C PRO A 317 16.52 38.57 10.50
N ALA A 318 17.15 37.42 10.35
CA ALA A 318 17.17 36.36 11.35
C ALA A 318 18.50 35.59 11.22
N PRO A 319 18.99 34.93 12.29
CA PRO A 319 20.18 34.08 12.22
C PRO A 319 20.06 33.05 11.10
N ALA A 320 21.18 32.70 10.46
CA ALA A 320 21.21 31.75 9.34
C ALA A 320 20.61 30.38 9.72
N GLU A 321 20.78 29.97 10.98
CA GLU A 321 20.26 28.72 11.55
C GLU A 321 18.73 28.74 11.79
N SER A 322 18.06 29.90 11.72
CA SER A 322 16.61 29.96 11.99
C SER A 322 15.81 29.22 10.93
N GLY A 323 14.73 28.56 11.35
CA GLY A 323 13.89 27.74 10.46
C GLY A 323 13.36 28.47 9.23
N ALA A 324 13.03 29.77 9.34
CA ALA A 324 12.61 30.60 8.21
C ALA A 324 13.74 30.85 7.20
N ARG A 325 14.99 30.93 7.65
CA ARG A 325 16.17 31.10 6.77
C ARG A 325 16.54 29.80 6.09
N VAL A 326 16.52 28.69 6.82
CA VAL A 326 16.67 27.35 6.23
C VAL A 326 15.57 27.12 5.19
N TYR A 327 14.32 27.45 5.50
CA TYR A 327 13.22 27.36 4.54
C TYR A 327 13.46 28.19 3.27
N ALA A 328 13.85 29.46 3.42
CA ALA A 328 14.12 30.35 2.31
C ALA A 328 15.27 29.84 1.41
N ALA A 329 16.29 29.21 2.00
CA ALA A 329 17.45 28.71 1.28
C ALA A 329 17.20 27.37 0.56
N PHE A 330 16.47 26.45 1.20
CA PHE A 330 16.38 25.05 0.73
C PHE A 330 14.99 24.63 0.24
N CYS A 331 13.91 25.20 0.78
CA CYS A 331 12.55 24.68 0.57
C CYS A 331 11.68 25.60 -0.31
N MET A 332 11.89 26.91 -0.20
CA MET A 332 11.02 27.95 -0.76
C MET A 332 10.92 27.91 -2.30
N HIS A 333 11.97 27.44 -2.99
CA HIS A 333 11.96 27.33 -4.45
C HIS A 333 10.87 26.37 -4.96
N CYS A 334 10.58 25.31 -4.18
CA CYS A 334 9.57 24.32 -4.55
C CYS A 334 8.22 24.58 -3.87
N HIS A 335 8.23 24.94 -2.58
CA HIS A 335 6.99 25.08 -1.80
C HIS A 335 6.42 26.50 -1.77
N GLY A 336 7.14 27.48 -2.33
CA GLY A 336 6.72 28.88 -2.43
C GLY A 336 6.82 29.67 -1.13
N THR A 337 6.72 30.99 -1.19
CA THR A 337 6.66 31.84 0.03
C THR A 337 5.35 31.65 0.81
N ASP A 338 4.33 31.17 0.11
CA ASP A 338 2.97 31.02 0.58
C ASP A 338 2.66 29.58 1.03
N GLY A 339 3.64 28.67 0.92
CA GLY A 339 3.56 27.27 1.35
C GLY A 339 2.61 26.41 0.53
N ARG A 340 2.08 26.91 -0.59
CA ARG A 340 1.08 26.19 -1.40
C ARG A 340 1.70 25.23 -2.41
N GLY A 341 3.00 25.37 -2.69
CA GLY A 341 3.65 24.61 -3.75
C GLY A 341 2.96 24.79 -5.10
N PHE A 342 3.02 23.75 -5.93
CA PHE A 342 2.41 23.70 -7.25
C PHE A 342 1.83 22.31 -7.46
N ALA A 343 0.68 22.05 -6.84
CA ALA A 343 0.03 20.75 -6.90
C ALA A 343 -0.41 20.39 -8.34
N PRO A 344 -0.38 19.10 -8.73
CA PRO A 344 0.05 17.94 -7.93
C PRO A 344 1.58 17.70 -7.97
N MET A 345 2.35 18.54 -8.69
CA MET A 345 3.78 18.31 -8.89
C MET A 345 4.61 18.56 -7.63
N LEU A 346 4.25 19.59 -6.85
CA LEU A 346 4.93 19.99 -5.63
C LEU A 346 3.89 20.13 -4.53
N ALA A 347 3.98 19.25 -3.53
CA ALA A 347 2.99 19.17 -2.46
C ALA A 347 2.86 20.51 -1.71
N PRO A 348 1.63 20.91 -1.32
CA PRO A 348 1.44 22.03 -0.41
C PRO A 348 2.02 21.65 0.97
N LEU A 349 2.52 22.64 1.70
CA LEU A 349 2.86 22.54 3.13
C LEU A 349 1.82 23.27 3.99
N ALA A 350 1.19 24.30 3.44
CA ALA A 350 0.08 25.00 4.07
C ALA A 350 -1.17 24.10 4.06
N GLY A 351 -1.70 23.78 5.25
CA GLY A 351 -2.89 22.94 5.40
C GLY A 351 -2.71 21.48 4.96
N ASN A 352 -1.48 21.02 4.75
CA ASN A 352 -1.24 19.63 4.39
C ASN A 352 -1.52 18.74 5.61
N PRO A 353 -2.35 17.68 5.48
CA PRO A 353 -2.66 16.77 6.58
C PRO A 353 -1.43 16.27 7.34
N ASN A 354 -0.37 15.87 6.64
CA ASN A 354 0.89 15.38 7.24
C ASN A 354 1.62 16.46 8.05
N VAL A 355 1.49 17.73 7.68
CA VAL A 355 2.03 18.85 8.47
C VAL A 355 1.18 19.12 9.71
N LEU A 356 -0.13 18.85 9.63
CA LEU A 356 -1.10 19.04 10.71
C LEU A 356 -1.19 17.86 11.69
N GLU A 357 -0.52 16.74 11.40
CA GLU A 357 -0.46 15.57 12.28
C GLU A 357 0.26 15.88 13.59
N LYS A 358 -0.16 15.20 14.66
CA LYS A 358 0.51 15.28 15.96
C LYS A 358 1.89 14.61 15.91
N ASP A 359 1.97 13.46 15.24
CA ASP A 359 3.22 12.72 15.04
C ASP A 359 4.02 13.36 13.90
N THR A 360 5.28 13.67 14.14
CA THR A 360 6.17 14.38 13.21
C THR A 360 7.07 13.45 12.42
N SER A 361 6.97 12.13 12.63
CA SER A 361 7.90 11.14 12.08
C SER A 361 7.97 11.22 10.55
N SER A 362 6.84 11.19 9.86
CA SER A 362 6.79 11.28 8.40
C SER A 362 7.38 12.59 7.90
N LEU A 363 7.04 13.72 8.53
CA LEU A 363 7.52 15.04 8.10
C LEU A 363 9.04 15.18 8.29
N ILE A 364 9.58 14.70 9.41
CA ILE A 364 11.03 14.65 9.66
C ILE A 364 11.70 13.72 8.65
N ASN A 365 11.15 12.52 8.45
CA ASN A 365 11.72 11.49 7.58
C ASN A 365 11.75 11.96 6.11
N VAL A 366 10.65 12.50 5.59
CA VAL A 366 10.60 13.14 4.26
C VAL A 366 11.65 14.25 4.14
N THR A 367 11.85 15.08 5.17
CA THR A 367 12.86 16.16 5.13
C THR A 367 14.29 15.61 5.12
N LEU A 368 14.57 14.58 5.92
CA LEU A 368 15.90 13.96 6.00
C LEU A 368 16.24 13.16 4.74
N ASN A 369 15.30 12.34 4.28
CA ASN A 369 15.55 11.27 3.31
C ASN A 369 14.94 11.52 1.93
N GLY A 370 14.12 12.56 1.79
CA GLY A 370 13.40 12.84 0.54
C GLY A 370 12.25 11.87 0.30
N THR A 371 11.78 11.83 -0.94
CA THR A 371 10.77 10.86 -1.40
C THR A 371 11.36 9.93 -2.45
N GLU A 372 10.83 8.71 -2.53
CA GLU A 372 11.07 7.81 -3.66
C GLU A 372 10.42 8.35 -4.94
N ASP A 373 10.82 7.79 -6.09
CA ASP A 373 10.23 8.15 -7.37
C ASP A 373 8.80 7.61 -7.46
N LEU A 374 7.84 8.52 -7.58
CA LEU A 374 6.46 8.21 -7.89
C LEU A 374 6.37 7.93 -9.40
N VAL A 375 6.02 6.71 -9.81
CA VAL A 375 6.01 6.27 -11.21
C VAL A 375 4.57 6.01 -11.64
N ILE A 376 4.03 6.91 -12.46
CA ILE A 376 2.65 6.83 -12.93
C ILE A 376 2.66 6.35 -14.38
N GLN A 377 2.07 5.18 -14.61
CA GLN A 377 2.02 4.55 -15.94
C GLN A 377 3.41 4.43 -16.60
N GLY A 378 4.44 4.17 -15.80
CA GLY A 378 5.83 4.05 -16.26
C GLY A 378 6.59 5.36 -16.41
N VAL A 379 5.97 6.50 -16.08
CA VAL A 379 6.61 7.82 -16.13
C VAL A 379 6.91 8.29 -14.70
N PRO A 380 8.20 8.47 -14.32
CA PRO A 380 8.57 9.04 -13.04
C PRO A 380 8.11 10.49 -12.89
N ALA A 381 7.70 10.87 -11.68
CA ALA A 381 7.38 12.23 -11.34
C ALA A 381 8.61 13.13 -11.52
N PRO A 382 8.45 14.34 -12.08
CA PRO A 382 9.57 15.18 -12.48
C PRO A 382 10.37 15.76 -11.30
N TYR A 383 9.76 15.88 -10.13
CA TYR A 383 10.33 16.59 -8.99
C TYR A 383 10.18 15.80 -7.69
N PRO A 384 11.00 14.76 -7.45
CA PRO A 384 11.05 14.11 -6.14
C PRO A 384 11.58 15.09 -5.09
N MET A 385 11.10 14.98 -3.85
CA MET A 385 11.61 15.81 -2.76
C MET A 385 13.07 15.46 -2.45
N PRO A 386 14.00 16.43 -2.43
CA PRO A 386 15.40 16.17 -2.15
C PRO A 386 15.64 15.66 -0.72
N ARG A 387 16.72 14.91 -0.54
CA ARG A 387 17.22 14.46 0.78
C ARG A 387 18.14 15.52 1.40
N TYR A 388 17.81 15.99 2.61
CA TYR A 388 18.61 17.03 3.28
C TYR A 388 19.51 16.51 4.41
N ALA A 389 19.45 15.23 4.76
CA ALA A 389 20.33 14.66 5.78
C ALA A 389 21.84 14.94 5.53
N PRO A 390 22.38 14.88 4.30
CA PRO A 390 23.81 15.16 4.09
C PRO A 390 24.19 16.66 4.18
N VAL A 391 23.19 17.55 4.19
CA VAL A 391 23.38 19.00 4.01
C VAL A 391 23.03 19.78 5.28
N LEU A 392 22.01 19.34 6.00
CA LEU A 392 21.48 20.01 7.20
C LEU A 392 21.72 19.15 8.45
N ASN A 393 22.15 19.80 9.52
CA ASN A 393 22.27 19.17 10.84
C ASN A 393 20.89 18.99 11.51
N ASP A 394 20.84 18.31 12.66
CA ASP A 394 19.57 18.01 13.34
C ASP A 394 18.84 19.25 13.85
N GLN A 395 19.58 20.27 14.30
CA GLN A 395 19.02 21.53 14.75
C GLN A 395 18.33 22.27 13.58
N GLN A 396 19.01 22.39 12.44
CA GLN A 396 18.48 23.05 11.24
C GLN A 396 17.22 22.36 10.71
N ILE A 397 17.20 21.02 10.72
CA ILE A 397 16.01 20.24 10.35
C ILE A 397 14.87 20.47 11.36
N ALA A 398 15.15 20.43 12.66
CA ALA A 398 14.13 20.69 13.68
C ALA A 398 13.55 22.11 13.54
N ASP A 399 14.40 23.09 13.28
CA ASP A 399 14.00 24.49 13.13
C ASP A 399 13.17 24.73 11.86
N VAL A 400 13.57 24.18 10.71
CA VAL A 400 12.81 24.35 9.46
C VAL A 400 11.47 23.63 9.52
N VAL A 401 11.42 22.43 10.10
CA VAL A 401 10.16 21.69 10.27
C VAL A 401 9.26 22.42 11.28
N THR A 402 9.82 22.98 12.35
CA THR A 402 9.09 23.84 13.30
C THR A 402 8.50 25.06 12.60
N PHE A 403 9.28 25.73 11.75
CA PHE A 403 8.78 26.85 10.95
C PHE A 403 7.60 26.43 10.05
N ILE A 404 7.74 25.32 9.31
CA ILE A 404 6.69 24.79 8.42
C ILE A 404 5.41 24.48 9.21
N ARG A 405 5.54 23.87 10.40
CA ARG A 405 4.42 23.51 11.28
C ARG A 405 3.73 24.70 11.93
N GLY A 406 4.44 25.81 12.15
CA GLY A 406 3.86 27.07 12.62
C GLY A 406 3.36 27.99 11.50
N ALA A 407 3.81 27.78 10.26
CA ALA A 407 3.55 28.69 9.16
C ALA A 407 2.14 28.54 8.56
N TRP A 408 1.66 29.60 7.89
CA TRP A 408 0.40 29.64 7.14
C TRP A 408 -0.83 29.19 7.93
N ASN A 409 -0.83 29.49 9.23
CA ASN A 409 -1.85 29.10 10.21
C ASN A 409 -1.96 27.58 10.44
N ASN A 410 -0.90 26.82 10.16
CA ASN A 410 -0.81 25.42 10.51
C ASN A 410 -0.89 25.22 12.04
N ASN A 411 -0.33 26.15 12.83
CA ASN A 411 -0.42 26.24 14.29
C ASN A 411 -0.09 24.94 15.05
N MET A 412 0.86 24.16 14.53
CA MET A 412 1.27 22.91 15.16
C MET A 412 2.49 23.11 16.07
N PRO A 413 2.65 22.26 17.11
CA PRO A 413 3.79 22.34 18.02
C PRO A 413 5.13 22.18 17.30
N ALA A 414 6.16 22.81 17.90
CA ALA A 414 7.55 22.70 17.45
C ALA A 414 8.07 21.26 17.49
N VAL A 415 9.01 20.97 16.60
CA VAL A 415 9.75 19.70 16.53
C VAL A 415 10.99 19.78 17.40
N LYS A 416 11.25 18.71 18.15
CA LYS A 416 12.45 18.61 18.98
C LYS A 416 13.63 18.10 18.19
N VAL A 417 14.83 18.58 18.52
CA VAL A 417 16.08 18.16 17.89
C VAL A 417 16.34 16.67 18.13
N GLU A 418 15.97 16.17 19.32
CA GLU A 418 16.14 14.77 19.69
C GLU A 418 15.30 13.83 18.81
N ASP A 419 14.11 14.28 18.37
CA ASP A 419 13.25 13.51 17.48
C ASP A 419 13.90 13.38 16.09
N VAL A 420 14.55 14.45 15.62
CA VAL A 420 15.32 14.45 14.37
C VAL A 420 16.54 13.54 14.46
N ALA A 421 17.34 13.67 15.53
CA ALA A 421 18.52 12.84 15.74
C ALA A 421 18.17 11.35 15.81
N LYS A 422 17.06 11.02 16.50
CA LYS A 422 16.52 9.66 16.56
C LYS A 422 16.12 9.15 15.17
N MET A 423 15.39 9.95 14.40
CA MET A 423 14.95 9.58 13.04
C MET A 423 16.13 9.40 12.08
N ARG A 424 17.11 10.29 12.15
CA ARG A 424 18.34 10.18 11.36
C ARG A 424 19.04 8.86 11.64
N LYS A 425 19.28 8.54 12.91
CA LYS A 425 19.92 7.30 13.31
C LYS A 425 19.13 6.05 12.89
N SER A 426 17.80 6.09 12.96
CA SER A 426 16.96 4.93 12.58
C SER A 426 16.89 4.70 11.07
N THR A 427 17.10 5.73 10.26
CA THR A 427 17.00 5.66 8.79
C THR A 427 18.36 5.63 8.08
N GLU A 428 19.46 5.97 8.78
CA GLU A 428 20.82 5.90 8.24
C GLU A 428 21.28 4.45 7.94
N ALA A 429 20.80 3.48 8.73
CA ALA A 429 21.09 2.06 8.52
C ALA A 429 20.27 1.41 7.38
N ALA A 430 19.25 2.11 6.86
CA ALA A 430 18.39 1.63 5.76
C ALA A 430 18.88 2.08 4.37
N ARG A 431 20.05 2.73 4.30
CA ARG A 431 20.65 3.28 3.08
C ARG A 431 21.59 2.32 2.36
#